data_AF-A0A9R0VN01-F1
#
_entry.id   AF-A0A9R0VN01-F1
#
_cell.length_a   1.000
_cell.length_b   1.000
_cell.length_c   1.000
_cell.angle_alpha   90.00
_cell.angle_beta   90.00
_cell.angle_gamma   90.00
#
_symmetry.space_group_name_H-M   'P 1'
#
loop_
_entity.id
_entity.type
_entity.pdbx_description
1 polymer ?
#
loop_
_entity_poly.entity_id
_entity_poly.type
_entity_poly.pdbx_seq_one_letter_code
_entity_poly.pdbx_strand_id
1 'polypeptide(L)'
;MSFYFVYLRLDWLWSLNLFALILLNFLEKPLWCRKDALQACDQRDLYFLGQLPYFSKTESLIYEGLTLVILVMDIFCPLSYEGLNIFWRSTTNKLKILLLFILACDILVFAFSSQPFRLAPYIRVVFLIMTIRELRMCAITLAGLIGTYLNVLALSLLFLLFASWLAYVTFEDTPQGKTIFSSYGVTLYQMFVLFTTSNNPDVWVPAYKISRWYSLFFIVYVLLGVYFLTNLILAVIYDSFKEQFAKQLVQVDSIRKNILQKAFDLIDTNNRGYLDREQCISLLNELNKYR
;
A
#
# COMPACT_ATOMS: atom_id res chain seq x y z
N MET A 1 3.90 28.61 -19.58
CA MET A 1 2.81 28.82 -18.60
C MET A 1 1.45 28.28 -19.05
N SER A 2 0.97 28.52 -20.27
CA SER A 2 -0.37 28.08 -20.71
C SER A 2 -0.65 26.58 -20.53
N PHE A 3 0.27 25.71 -20.95
CA PHE A 3 0.11 24.25 -20.85
C PHE A 3 0.02 23.72 -19.40
N TYR A 4 0.66 24.38 -18.44
CA TYR A 4 0.59 24.01 -17.03
C TYR A 4 -0.82 24.22 -16.46
N PHE A 5 -1.45 25.36 -16.78
CA PHE A 5 -2.82 25.64 -16.37
C PHE A 5 -3.84 24.72 -17.07
N VAL A 6 -3.58 24.34 -18.33
CA VAL A 6 -4.42 23.36 -19.04
C VAL A 6 -4.36 21.99 -18.36
N TYR A 7 -3.16 21.52 -18.00
CA TYR A 7 -3.00 20.25 -17.28
C TYR A 7 -3.74 20.26 -15.94
N LEU A 8 -3.60 21.34 -15.16
CA LEU A 8 -4.33 21.51 -13.89
C LEU A 8 -5.84 21.54 -14.07
N ARG A 9 -6.35 22.15 -15.15
CA ARG A 9 -7.80 22.17 -15.43
C ARG A 9 -8.34 20.78 -15.76
N LEU A 10 -7.50 19.90 -16.31
CA LEU A 10 -7.84 18.51 -16.66
C LEU A 10 -7.64 17.52 -15.49
N ASP A 11 -7.30 17.98 -14.29
CA ASP A 11 -7.03 17.12 -13.14
C ASP A 11 -8.18 16.17 -12.77
N TRP A 12 -9.43 16.62 -12.97
CA TRP A 12 -10.61 15.78 -12.76
C TRP A 12 -10.66 14.58 -13.70
N LEU A 13 -10.19 14.74 -14.94
CA LEU A 13 -10.14 13.67 -15.95
C LEU A 13 -9.10 12.62 -15.57
N TRP A 14 -7.92 13.06 -15.13
CA TRP A 14 -6.85 12.17 -14.69
C TRP A 14 -7.27 11.38 -13.45
N SER A 15 -7.92 12.05 -12.49
CA SER A 15 -8.46 11.43 -11.29
C SER A 15 -9.55 10.40 -11.60
N LEU A 16 -10.45 10.71 -12.53
CA LEU A 16 -11.49 9.77 -12.99
C LEU A 16 -10.87 8.54 -13.67
N ASN A 17 -9.82 8.73 -14.47
CA ASN A 17 -9.11 7.62 -15.12
C ASN A 17 -8.43 6.69 -14.10
N LEU A 18 -7.80 7.25 -13.07
CA LEU A 18 -7.23 6.45 -11.97
C LEU A 18 -8.30 5.63 -11.25
N PHE A 19 -9.46 6.22 -10.98
CA PHE A 19 -10.59 5.50 -10.39
C PHE A 19 -11.11 4.39 -11.32
N ALA A 20 -11.25 4.68 -12.61
CA ALA A 20 -11.66 3.70 -13.61
C ALA A 20 -10.67 2.52 -13.70
N LEU A 21 -9.36 2.78 -13.66
CA LEU A 21 -8.32 1.74 -13.66
C LEU A 21 -8.46 0.76 -12.48
N ILE A 22 -8.78 1.26 -11.29
CA ILE A 22 -9.05 0.38 -10.13
C ILE A 22 -10.35 -0.37 -10.31
N LEU A 23 -11.41 0.33 -10.74
CA LEU A 23 -12.74 -0.27 -10.87
C LEU A 23 -12.73 -1.44 -11.86
N LEU A 24 -11.92 -1.34 -12.93
CA LEU A 24 -11.70 -2.43 -13.87
C LEU A 24 -11.14 -3.69 -13.21
N ASN A 25 -10.31 -3.60 -12.17
CA ASN A 25 -9.83 -4.78 -11.45
C ASN A 25 -10.96 -5.59 -10.80
N PHE A 26 -12.03 -4.92 -10.36
CA PHE A 26 -13.17 -5.58 -9.71
C PHE A 26 -14.17 -6.15 -10.71
N LEU A 27 -14.28 -5.53 -11.89
CA LEU A 27 -15.21 -5.93 -12.95
C LEU A 27 -14.60 -6.91 -13.96
N GLU A 28 -13.30 -7.12 -13.92
CA GLU A 28 -12.62 -8.14 -14.72
C GLU A 28 -12.91 -9.56 -14.24
N LYS A 29 -13.02 -10.50 -15.17
CA LYS A 29 -13.11 -11.93 -14.85
C LYS A 29 -11.81 -12.37 -14.14
N PRO A 30 -11.90 -12.94 -12.92
CA PRO A 30 -10.70 -13.31 -12.18
C PRO A 30 -9.99 -14.51 -12.82
N LEU A 31 -8.67 -14.59 -12.60
CA LEU A 31 -7.79 -15.58 -13.21
C LEU A 31 -8.16 -17.04 -12.88
N TRP A 32 -8.60 -17.31 -11.64
CA TRP A 32 -9.00 -18.66 -11.20
C TRP A 32 -10.21 -19.18 -11.99
N CYS A 33 -11.14 -18.31 -12.32
CA CYS A 33 -12.33 -18.69 -13.08
C CYS A 33 -12.01 -19.14 -14.51
N ARG A 34 -10.84 -18.77 -15.03
CA ARG A 34 -10.37 -19.17 -16.36
C ARG A 34 -9.68 -20.54 -16.36
N LYS A 35 -9.23 -21.03 -15.20
CA LYS A 35 -8.50 -22.29 -15.06
C LYS A 35 -9.41 -23.47 -14.76
N ASP A 36 -10.40 -23.30 -13.88
CA ASP A 36 -11.10 -24.44 -13.28
C ASP A 36 -12.42 -24.79 -13.99
N ALA A 37 -13.03 -23.87 -14.74
CA ALA A 37 -14.19 -24.17 -15.59
C ALA A 37 -14.49 -23.03 -16.58
N LEU A 38 -14.34 -23.30 -17.88
CA LEU A 38 -14.62 -22.37 -18.99
C LEU A 38 -16.02 -21.72 -18.93
N GLN A 39 -16.98 -22.36 -18.25
CA GLN A 39 -18.37 -21.91 -18.12
C GLN A 39 -18.75 -21.36 -16.72
N ALA A 40 -17.90 -21.51 -15.70
CA ALA A 40 -18.31 -21.24 -14.32
C ALA A 40 -18.66 -19.77 -14.07
N CYS A 41 -17.93 -18.82 -14.69
CA CYS A 41 -18.21 -17.39 -14.52
C CYS A 41 -19.47 -16.89 -15.25
N ASP A 42 -19.99 -17.66 -16.19
CA ASP A 42 -21.21 -17.30 -16.92
C ASP A 42 -22.47 -17.88 -16.25
N GLN A 43 -22.32 -18.94 -15.44
CA GLN A 43 -23.39 -19.60 -14.70
C GLN A 43 -23.40 -19.20 -13.21
N ARG A 44 -23.88 -17.99 -12.93
CA ARG A 44 -23.94 -17.42 -11.57
C ARG A 44 -24.82 -18.19 -10.59
N ASP A 45 -25.81 -18.90 -11.09
CA ASP A 45 -26.76 -19.65 -10.25
C ASP A 45 -26.18 -20.98 -9.73
N LEU A 46 -25.12 -21.49 -10.36
CA LEU A 46 -24.48 -22.76 -9.98
C LEU A 46 -23.24 -22.57 -9.10
N TYR A 47 -22.56 -21.43 -9.20
CA TYR A 47 -21.29 -21.19 -8.51
C TYR A 47 -21.36 -19.99 -7.57
N PHE A 48 -20.79 -20.12 -6.37
CA PHE A 48 -20.66 -19.03 -5.39
C PHE A 48 -19.65 -17.98 -5.87
N LEU A 49 -20.09 -17.12 -6.80
CA LEU A 49 -19.34 -16.00 -7.33
C LEU A 49 -19.64 -14.72 -6.54
N GLY A 50 -18.76 -13.73 -6.67
CA GLY A 50 -19.04 -12.40 -6.12
C GLY A 50 -20.30 -11.80 -6.74
N GLN A 51 -21.03 -10.99 -5.98
CA GLN A 51 -22.28 -10.34 -6.42
C GLN A 51 -22.05 -9.28 -7.54
N LEU A 52 -20.81 -9.00 -7.94
CA LEU A 52 -20.48 -8.00 -8.95
C LEU A 52 -20.56 -8.57 -10.38
N PRO A 53 -21.08 -7.80 -11.37
CA PRO A 53 -21.08 -8.20 -12.76
C PRO A 53 -19.64 -8.24 -13.32
N TYR A 54 -19.34 -9.23 -14.17
CA TYR A 54 -18.03 -9.36 -14.82
C TYR A 54 -18.15 -8.97 -16.29
N PHE A 55 -17.17 -8.23 -16.80
CA PHE A 55 -17.09 -7.90 -18.21
C PHE A 55 -16.69 -9.09 -19.08
N SER A 56 -17.18 -9.08 -20.32
CA SER A 56 -16.67 -9.96 -21.37
C SER A 56 -15.24 -9.58 -21.77
N LYS A 57 -14.53 -10.49 -22.48
CA LYS A 57 -13.15 -10.25 -22.92
C LYS A 57 -13.05 -9.00 -23.80
N THR A 58 -14.02 -8.80 -24.69
CA THR A 58 -14.06 -7.66 -25.62
C THR A 58 -14.32 -6.35 -24.90
N GLU A 59 -15.30 -6.31 -23.99
CA GLU A 59 -15.59 -5.13 -23.17
C GLU A 59 -14.39 -4.73 -22.31
N SER A 60 -13.76 -5.70 -21.65
CA SER A 60 -12.53 -5.48 -20.86
C SER A 60 -11.43 -4.84 -21.71
N LEU A 61 -11.15 -5.38 -22.90
CA LEU A 61 -10.12 -4.85 -23.80
C LEU A 61 -10.42 -3.41 -24.26
N ILE A 62 -11.70 -3.09 -24.52
CA ILE A 62 -12.11 -1.73 -24.92
C ILE A 62 -11.83 -0.73 -23.79
N TYR A 63 -12.30 -1.02 -22.57
CA TYR A 63 -12.10 -0.12 -21.44
C TYR A 63 -10.62 -0.01 -21.03
N GLU A 64 -9.86 -1.10 -21.11
CA GLU A 64 -8.42 -1.08 -20.86
C GLU A 64 -7.65 -0.27 -21.91
N GLY A 65 -8.00 -0.41 -23.18
CA GLY A 65 -7.42 0.40 -24.25
C GLY A 65 -7.71 1.89 -24.06
N LEU A 66 -8.97 2.22 -23.72
CA LEU A 66 -9.38 3.61 -23.46
C LEU A 66 -8.63 4.21 -22.27
N THR A 67 -8.60 3.51 -21.13
CA THR A 67 -7.90 3.98 -19.92
C THR A 67 -6.39 4.10 -20.14
N LEU A 68 -5.79 3.20 -20.94
CA LEU A 68 -4.38 3.29 -21.31
C LEU A 68 -4.09 4.52 -22.17
N VAL A 69 -4.94 4.85 -23.15
CA VAL A 69 -4.76 6.07 -23.96
C VAL A 69 -4.81 7.32 -23.10
N ILE A 70 -5.76 7.40 -22.16
CA ILE A 70 -5.83 8.52 -21.21
C ILE A 70 -4.60 8.54 -20.29
N LEU A 71 -4.10 7.38 -19.87
CA LEU A 71 -2.89 7.24 -19.03
C LEU A 71 -1.62 7.71 -19.76
N VAL A 72 -1.49 7.36 -21.04
CA VAL A 72 -0.41 7.84 -21.92
C VAL A 72 -0.44 9.37 -21.96
N MET A 73 -1.62 9.97 -22.19
CA MET A 73 -1.74 11.42 -22.19
C MET A 73 -1.34 12.05 -20.85
N ASP A 74 -1.80 11.51 -19.71
CA ASP A 74 -1.42 12.01 -18.38
C ASP A 74 0.11 11.98 -18.15
N ILE A 75 0.79 10.89 -18.52
CA ILE A 75 2.24 10.73 -18.29
C ILE A 75 3.08 11.64 -19.19
N PHE A 76 2.66 11.84 -20.44
CA PHE A 76 3.44 12.63 -21.41
C PHE A 76 3.09 14.13 -21.40
N CYS A 77 1.94 14.56 -20.90
CA CYS A 77 1.60 15.99 -20.75
C CYS A 77 2.64 16.80 -19.94
N PRO A 78 3.21 16.28 -18.82
CA PRO A 78 4.31 16.93 -18.10
C PRO A 78 5.55 17.23 -18.94
N LEU A 79 5.82 16.42 -19.97
CA LEU A 79 6.94 16.66 -20.88
C LEU A 79 6.85 18.03 -21.57
N SER A 80 5.64 18.48 -21.87
CA SER A 80 5.37 19.73 -22.58
C SER A 80 5.68 20.99 -21.75
N TYR A 81 5.59 20.93 -20.42
CA TYR A 81 5.83 22.11 -19.55
C TYR A 81 7.08 22.00 -18.67
N GLU A 82 7.54 20.80 -18.31
CA GLU A 82 8.79 20.62 -17.54
C GLU A 82 10.03 20.63 -18.44
N GLY A 83 9.89 20.18 -19.70
CA GLY A 83 11.00 19.98 -20.63
C GLY A 83 11.69 18.62 -20.46
N LEU A 84 12.31 18.15 -21.56
CA LEU A 84 12.87 16.80 -21.69
C LEU A 84 13.89 16.46 -20.59
N ASN A 85 14.90 17.32 -20.38
CA ASN A 85 16.01 16.97 -19.49
C ASN A 85 15.57 16.83 -18.01
N ILE A 86 14.64 17.67 -17.56
CA ILE A 86 14.12 17.64 -16.19
C ILE A 86 13.24 16.40 -16.00
N PHE A 87 12.36 16.14 -16.97
CA PHE A 87 11.48 14.97 -16.96
C PHE A 87 12.26 13.66 -16.87
N TRP A 88 13.27 13.48 -17.73
CA TRP A 88 14.16 12.30 -17.75
C TRP A 88 15.13 12.24 -16.57
N ARG A 89 15.28 13.29 -15.76
CA ARG A 89 16.08 13.23 -14.54
C ARG A 89 15.31 12.62 -13.37
N SER A 90 13.99 12.79 -13.35
CA SER A 90 13.15 12.32 -12.24
C SER A 90 12.99 10.79 -12.24
N THR A 91 13.27 10.15 -11.10
CA THR A 91 13.13 8.68 -10.96
C THR A 91 11.66 8.24 -11.02
N THR A 92 10.74 9.08 -10.53
CA THR A 92 9.30 8.80 -10.55
C THR A 92 8.75 8.69 -11.96
N ASN A 93 9.15 9.60 -12.87
CA ASN A 93 8.63 9.58 -14.24
C ASN A 93 9.22 8.40 -15.01
N LYS A 94 10.50 8.04 -14.78
CA LYS A 94 11.10 6.81 -15.32
C LYS A 94 10.32 5.55 -14.91
N LEU A 95 9.99 5.44 -13.62
CA LEU A 95 9.22 4.30 -13.11
C LEU A 95 7.80 4.26 -13.70
N LYS A 96 7.13 5.41 -13.81
CA LYS A 96 5.80 5.48 -14.47
C LYS A 96 5.85 5.03 -15.93
N ILE A 97 6.87 5.42 -16.69
CA ILE A 97 7.05 4.99 -18.09
C ILE A 97 7.32 3.50 -18.18
N LEU A 98 8.17 2.96 -17.30
CA LEU A 98 8.46 1.53 -17.24
C LEU A 98 7.18 0.73 -16.95
N LEU A 99 6.38 1.15 -15.97
CA LEU A 99 5.11 0.49 -15.63
C LEU A 99 4.09 0.60 -16.76
N LEU A 100 3.99 1.76 -17.42
CA LEU A 100 3.14 1.95 -18.59
C LEU A 100 3.53 1.00 -19.73
N PHE A 101 4.82 0.84 -19.99
CA PHE A 101 5.32 -0.08 -21.02
C PHE A 101 4.92 -1.53 -20.70
N ILE A 102 5.13 -1.98 -19.45
CA ILE A 102 4.75 -3.33 -19.03
C ILE A 102 3.22 -3.53 -19.14
N LEU A 103 2.42 -2.53 -18.78
CA LEU A 103 0.96 -2.57 -18.90
C LEU A 103 0.51 -2.67 -20.36
N ALA A 104 1.13 -1.90 -21.27
CA ALA A 104 0.85 -1.97 -22.70
C ALA A 104 1.18 -3.35 -23.28
N CYS A 105 2.32 -3.94 -22.88
CA CYS A 105 2.70 -5.28 -23.28
C CYS A 105 1.70 -6.33 -22.76
N ASP A 106 1.28 -6.28 -21.50
CA ASP A 106 0.29 -7.21 -20.92
C ASP A 106 -1.04 -7.15 -21.69
N ILE A 107 -1.53 -5.95 -22.02
CA ILE A 107 -2.76 -5.77 -22.81
C ILE A 107 -2.62 -6.32 -24.23
N LEU A 108 -1.49 -6.06 -24.91
CA LEU A 108 -1.24 -6.60 -26.24
C LEU A 108 -1.22 -8.13 -26.22
N VAL A 109 -0.50 -8.73 -25.27
CA VAL A 109 -0.43 -10.19 -25.18
C VAL A 109 -1.79 -10.79 -24.82
N PHE A 110 -2.60 -10.12 -24.00
CA PHE A 110 -3.96 -10.54 -23.68
C PHE A 110 -4.93 -10.44 -24.88
N ALA A 111 -4.72 -9.47 -25.77
CA ALA A 111 -5.49 -9.33 -27.00
C ALA A 111 -5.23 -10.53 -27.94
N PHE A 112 -3.96 -10.90 -28.15
CA PHE A 112 -3.57 -11.98 -29.06
C PHE A 112 -3.67 -13.39 -28.47
N SER A 113 -3.56 -13.55 -27.15
CA SER A 113 -3.48 -14.86 -26.51
C SER A 113 -4.19 -14.92 -25.15
N SER A 114 -4.67 -16.11 -24.81
CA SER A 114 -5.27 -16.41 -23.51
C SER A 114 -4.18 -16.71 -22.49
N GLN A 115 -3.59 -15.68 -21.87
CA GLN A 115 -2.56 -15.91 -20.86
C GLN A 115 -3.14 -16.51 -19.55
N PRO A 116 -2.42 -17.46 -18.92
CA PRO A 116 -2.82 -18.06 -17.64
C PRO A 116 -2.55 -17.14 -16.43
N PHE A 117 -1.79 -16.06 -16.62
CA PHE A 117 -1.43 -15.09 -15.59
C PHE A 117 -1.48 -13.67 -16.17
N ARG A 118 -1.97 -12.72 -15.39
CA ARG A 118 -2.15 -11.32 -15.79
C ARG A 118 -1.49 -10.39 -14.77
N LEU A 119 -0.57 -9.55 -15.23
CA LEU A 119 0.15 -8.59 -14.39
C LEU A 119 -0.58 -7.24 -14.27
N ALA A 120 -1.46 -6.92 -15.24
CA ALA A 120 -2.17 -5.64 -15.28
C ALA A 120 -2.83 -5.23 -13.95
N PRO A 121 -3.58 -6.10 -13.22
CA PRO A 121 -4.26 -5.67 -12.00
C PRO A 121 -3.32 -5.15 -10.91
N TYR A 122 -2.15 -5.78 -10.74
CA TYR A 122 -1.15 -5.39 -9.77
C TYR A 122 -0.47 -4.07 -10.17
N ILE A 123 -0.12 -3.93 -11.45
CA ILE A 123 0.51 -2.72 -11.97
C ILE A 123 -0.40 -1.51 -11.80
N ARG A 124 -1.71 -1.65 -12.01
CA ARG A 124 -2.69 -0.56 -11.81
C ARG A 124 -2.69 -0.04 -10.37
N VAL A 125 -2.63 -0.92 -9.37
CA VAL A 125 -2.55 -0.53 -7.96
C VAL A 125 -1.23 0.20 -7.67
N VAL A 126 -0.10 -0.33 -8.18
CA VAL A 126 1.20 0.34 -8.04
C VAL A 126 1.20 1.71 -8.70
N PHE A 127 0.58 1.83 -9.87
CA PHE A 127 0.48 3.09 -10.60
C PHE A 127 -0.30 4.15 -9.82
N LEU A 128 -1.39 3.76 -9.17
CA LEU A 128 -2.15 4.64 -8.27
C LEU A 128 -1.33 5.13 -7.10
N ILE A 129 -0.60 4.22 -6.42
CA ILE A 129 0.27 4.56 -5.29
C ILE A 129 1.34 5.58 -5.74
N MET A 130 1.91 5.42 -6.94
CA MET A 130 2.92 6.34 -7.47
C MET A 130 2.36 7.70 -7.89
N THR A 131 1.09 7.75 -8.30
CA THR A 131 0.45 8.95 -8.86
C THR A 131 -0.11 9.84 -7.76
N ILE A 132 -0.81 9.28 -6.78
CA ILE A 132 -1.33 10.04 -5.64
C ILE A 132 -0.18 10.37 -4.69
N ARG A 133 0.12 11.66 -4.55
CA ARG A 133 1.22 12.15 -3.70
C ARG A 133 1.11 11.63 -2.27
N GLU A 134 -0.08 11.70 -1.66
CA GLU A 134 -0.30 11.27 -0.29
C GLU A 134 0.04 9.78 -0.09
N LEU A 135 -0.42 8.92 -1.00
CA LEU A 135 -0.12 7.48 -0.94
C LEU A 135 1.35 7.19 -1.16
N ARG A 136 2.01 7.91 -2.09
CA ARG A 136 3.45 7.79 -2.29
C ARG A 136 4.22 8.19 -1.04
N MET A 137 3.82 9.28 -0.38
CA MET A 137 4.45 9.70 0.87
C MET A 137 4.27 8.63 1.95
N CYS A 138 3.06 8.09 2.12
CA CYS A 138 2.80 6.98 3.04
C CYS A 138 3.66 5.73 2.73
N ALA A 139 3.80 5.36 1.45
CA ALA A 139 4.62 4.24 1.03
C ALA A 139 6.11 4.46 1.33
N ILE A 140 6.62 5.68 1.12
CA ILE A 140 7.99 6.07 1.48
C ILE A 140 8.18 6.02 3.00
N THR A 141 7.21 6.51 3.78
CA THR A 141 7.24 6.39 5.25
C THR A 141 7.37 4.94 5.64
N LEU A 142 6.49 4.07 5.15
CA LEU A 142 6.47 2.65 5.47
C LEU A 142 7.78 1.94 5.08
N ALA A 143 8.32 2.27 3.90
CA ALA A 143 9.63 1.77 3.47
C ALA A 143 10.77 2.25 4.38
N GLY A 144 10.69 3.46 4.93
CA GLY A 144 11.65 3.96 5.92
C GLY A 144 11.58 3.22 7.27
N LEU A 145 10.42 2.66 7.63
CA LEU A 145 10.20 1.92 8.89
C LEU A 145 10.64 0.47 8.82
N ILE A 146 10.80 -0.09 7.62
CA ILE A 146 11.04 -1.52 7.43
C ILE A 146 12.31 -2.00 8.15
N GLY A 147 13.36 -1.18 8.18
CA GLY A 147 14.62 -1.54 8.83
C GLY A 147 14.46 -1.77 10.34
N THR A 148 13.84 -0.83 11.03
CA THR A 148 13.56 -0.98 12.47
C THR A 148 12.54 -2.07 12.75
N TYR A 149 11.53 -2.21 11.89
CA TYR A 149 10.52 -3.26 12.00
C TYR A 149 11.12 -4.66 11.91
N LEU A 150 12.05 -4.90 10.97
CA LEU A 150 12.72 -6.19 10.81
C LEU A 150 13.52 -6.60 12.05
N ASN A 151 14.14 -5.66 12.76
CA ASN A 151 14.89 -5.95 13.99
C ASN A 151 13.97 -6.45 15.12
N VAL A 152 12.83 -5.76 15.31
CA VAL A 152 11.86 -6.17 16.34
C VAL A 152 11.16 -7.46 15.92
N LEU A 153 10.86 -7.62 14.63
CA LEU A 153 10.31 -8.86 14.09
C LEU A 153 11.25 -10.03 14.37
N ALA A 154 12.58 -9.85 14.20
CA ALA A 154 13.57 -10.88 14.52
C ALA A 154 13.55 -11.28 16.00
N LEU A 155 13.42 -10.31 16.92
CA LEU A 155 13.26 -10.59 18.35
C LEU A 155 11.97 -11.35 18.64
N SER A 156 10.86 -10.94 18.03
CA SER A 156 9.56 -11.61 18.21
C SER A 156 9.57 -13.04 17.65
N LEU A 157 10.25 -13.26 16.53
CA LEU A 157 10.43 -14.58 15.92
C LEU A 157 11.34 -15.46 16.79
N LEU A 158 12.39 -14.89 17.38
CA LEU A 158 13.24 -15.61 18.34
C LEU A 158 12.43 -16.06 19.57
N PHE A 159 11.59 -15.18 20.12
CA PHE A 159 10.69 -15.55 21.22
C PHE A 159 9.73 -16.67 20.80
N LEU A 160 9.11 -16.56 19.62
CA LEU A 160 8.20 -17.58 19.11
C LEU A 160 8.89 -18.93 18.92
N LEU A 161 10.07 -18.97 18.31
CA LEU A 161 10.84 -20.21 18.13
C LEU A 161 11.17 -20.85 19.48
N PHE A 162 11.72 -20.06 20.41
CA PHE A 162 12.11 -20.56 21.73
C PHE A 162 10.90 -21.05 22.55
N ALA A 163 9.83 -20.25 22.60
CA ALA A 163 8.61 -20.62 23.33
C ALA A 163 7.92 -21.85 22.72
N SER A 164 7.93 -21.98 21.39
CA SER A 164 7.39 -23.16 20.70
C SER A 164 8.21 -24.41 20.96
N TRP A 165 9.53 -24.28 21.05
CA TRP A 165 10.41 -25.39 21.40
C TRP A 165 10.17 -25.85 22.84
N LEU A 166 10.08 -24.89 23.78
CA LEU A 166 9.72 -25.18 25.16
C LEU A 166 8.35 -25.86 25.28
N ALA A 167 7.33 -25.35 24.57
CA ALA A 167 6.01 -25.96 24.54
C ALA A 167 6.08 -27.40 24.03
N TYR A 168 6.77 -27.62 22.91
CA TYR A 168 6.91 -28.94 22.30
C TYR A 168 7.53 -29.96 23.27
N VAL A 169 8.67 -29.62 23.88
CA VAL A 169 9.36 -30.51 24.84
C VAL A 169 8.54 -30.72 26.11
N THR A 170 7.85 -29.68 26.61
CA THR A 170 7.06 -29.77 27.85
C THR A 170 5.83 -30.67 27.69
N PHE A 171 5.22 -30.69 26.49
CA PHE A 171 3.97 -31.39 26.23
C PHE A 171 4.13 -32.69 25.42
N GLU A 172 5.36 -33.10 25.08
CA GLU A 172 5.65 -34.27 24.25
C GLU A 172 4.98 -35.56 24.76
N ASP A 173 5.12 -35.85 26.05
CA ASP A 173 4.56 -37.06 26.68
C ASP A 173 3.08 -36.95 27.06
N THR A 174 2.43 -35.80 26.81
CA THR A 174 1.02 -35.58 27.13
C THR A 174 0.11 -35.95 25.94
N PRO A 175 -1.18 -36.29 26.15
CA PRO A 175 -2.12 -36.48 25.04
C PRO A 175 -2.31 -35.21 24.19
N GLN A 176 -1.93 -34.03 24.71
CA GLN A 176 -1.86 -32.80 23.92
C GLN A 176 -0.68 -32.80 22.93
N GLY A 177 0.47 -33.38 23.32
CA GLY A 177 1.59 -33.71 22.44
C GLY A 177 1.17 -34.52 21.22
N LYS A 178 0.26 -35.48 21.41
CA LYS A 178 -0.19 -36.39 20.35
C LYS A 178 -1.23 -35.79 19.40
N THR A 179 -1.98 -34.77 19.85
CA THR A 179 -3.15 -34.24 19.11
C THR A 179 -2.92 -32.83 18.56
N ILE A 180 -2.26 -31.96 19.32
CA ILE A 180 -2.08 -30.54 18.98
C ILE A 180 -0.60 -30.21 18.73
N PHE A 181 0.32 -30.84 19.46
CA PHE A 181 1.77 -30.58 19.36
C PHE A 181 2.55 -31.76 18.74
N SER A 182 2.00 -32.33 17.66
CA SER A 182 2.52 -33.57 17.03
C SER A 182 3.94 -33.45 16.47
N SER A 183 4.35 -32.23 16.10
CA SER A 183 5.70 -31.91 15.65
C SER A 183 6.05 -30.48 16.05
N TYR A 184 7.33 -30.14 16.04
CA TYR A 184 7.78 -28.78 16.30
C TYR A 184 7.14 -27.76 15.35
N GLY A 185 7.02 -28.07 14.05
CA GLY A 185 6.40 -27.18 13.07
C GLY A 185 4.91 -26.90 13.34
N VAL A 186 4.16 -27.95 13.71
CA VAL A 186 2.74 -27.79 14.10
C VAL A 186 2.63 -27.01 15.42
N THR A 187 3.53 -27.28 16.37
CA THR A 187 3.58 -26.54 17.64
C THR A 187 3.87 -25.06 17.44
N LEU A 188 4.83 -24.73 16.58
CA LEU A 188 5.15 -23.37 16.19
C LEU A 188 3.95 -22.65 15.60
N TYR A 189 3.21 -23.30 14.69
CA TYR A 189 1.99 -22.75 14.13
C TYR A 189 0.92 -22.50 15.21
N GLN A 190 0.68 -23.48 16.10
CA GLN A 190 -0.31 -23.35 17.18
C GLN A 190 0.07 -22.24 18.18
N MET A 191 1.36 -22.10 18.51
CA MET A 191 1.86 -21.01 19.36
C MET A 191 1.79 -19.66 18.65
N PHE A 192 2.07 -19.60 17.35
CA PHE A 192 1.89 -18.38 16.57
C PHE A 192 0.43 -17.90 16.55
N VAL A 193 -0.54 -18.81 16.38
CA VAL A 193 -1.97 -18.47 16.46
C VAL A 193 -2.37 -18.07 17.90
N LEU A 194 -1.71 -18.65 18.91
CA LEU A 194 -1.90 -18.24 20.32
C LEU A 194 -1.30 -16.87 20.61
N PHE A 195 -0.20 -16.50 19.96
CA PHE A 195 0.38 -15.15 20.04
C PHE A 195 -0.60 -14.07 19.57
N THR A 196 -1.45 -14.38 18.58
CA THR A 196 -2.56 -13.50 18.15
C THR A 196 -3.84 -13.70 18.98
N THR A 197 -3.81 -14.55 20.01
CA THR A 197 -4.94 -14.91 20.89
C THR A 197 -6.15 -15.52 20.18
N SER A 198 -6.01 -15.93 18.91
CA SER A 198 -7.14 -16.34 18.09
C SER A 198 -7.67 -17.74 18.43
N ASN A 199 -6.82 -18.60 19.00
CA ASN A 199 -7.16 -19.96 19.45
C ASN A 199 -7.19 -20.10 20.99
N ASN A 200 -7.32 -19.00 21.73
CA ASN A 200 -7.48 -19.00 23.19
C ASN A 200 -8.99 -19.11 23.54
N PRO A 201 -9.45 -20.10 24.33
CA PRO A 201 -8.68 -21.09 25.12
C PRO A 201 -8.38 -22.42 24.42
N ASP A 202 -8.97 -22.68 23.24
CA ASP A 202 -9.04 -23.99 22.58
C ASP A 202 -7.71 -24.76 22.50
N VAL A 203 -6.59 -24.07 22.26
CA VAL A 203 -5.27 -24.69 22.09
C VAL A 203 -4.74 -25.36 23.37
N TRP A 204 -5.13 -24.88 24.56
CA TRP A 204 -4.60 -25.36 25.84
C TRP A 204 -5.62 -26.08 26.73
N VAL A 205 -6.90 -26.11 26.33
CA VAL A 205 -7.94 -26.88 27.03
C VAL A 205 -7.55 -28.35 27.24
N PRO A 206 -6.96 -29.08 26.27
CA PRO A 206 -6.56 -30.47 26.51
C PRO A 206 -5.47 -30.63 27.57
N ALA A 207 -4.49 -29.71 27.64
CA ALA A 207 -3.50 -29.66 28.73
C ALA A 207 -4.19 -29.50 30.08
N TYR A 208 -5.09 -28.52 30.13
CA TYR A 208 -5.75 -28.10 31.35
C TYR A 208 -6.65 -29.18 31.94
N LYS A 209 -7.28 -29.99 31.07
CA LYS A 209 -8.08 -31.15 31.48
C LYS A 209 -7.25 -32.24 32.18
N ILE A 210 -5.96 -32.35 31.86
CA ILE A 210 -5.04 -33.32 32.49
C ILE A 210 -4.56 -32.79 33.83
N SER A 211 -4.05 -31.56 33.84
CA SER A 211 -3.57 -30.89 35.04
C SER A 211 -3.75 -29.38 34.94
N ARG A 212 -4.29 -28.79 36.01
CA ARG A 212 -4.48 -27.34 36.11
C ARG A 212 -3.16 -26.58 36.03
N TRP A 213 -2.05 -27.18 36.46
CA TRP A 213 -0.73 -26.56 36.46
C TRP A 213 -0.22 -26.25 35.05
N TYR A 214 -0.65 -26.98 34.02
CA TYR A 214 -0.25 -26.70 32.64
C TYR A 214 -0.80 -25.37 32.11
N SER A 215 -1.88 -24.84 32.69
CA SER A 215 -2.36 -23.48 32.34
C SER A 215 -1.34 -22.39 32.64
N LEU A 216 -0.46 -22.59 33.63
CA LEU A 216 0.54 -21.60 34.02
C LEU A 216 1.52 -21.30 32.88
N PHE A 217 1.91 -22.31 32.09
CA PHE A 217 2.74 -22.11 30.90
C PHE A 217 2.08 -21.15 29.91
N PHE A 218 0.81 -21.38 29.58
CA PHE A 218 0.07 -20.57 28.62
C PHE A 218 -0.23 -19.17 29.16
N ILE A 219 -0.51 -19.03 30.46
CA ILE A 219 -0.70 -17.73 31.10
C ILE A 219 0.59 -16.90 31.03
N VAL A 220 1.74 -17.48 31.37
CA VAL A 220 3.03 -16.80 31.27
C VAL A 220 3.38 -16.47 29.82
N TYR A 221 3.12 -17.40 28.90
CA TYR A 221 3.32 -17.19 27.47
C TYR A 221 2.48 -16.02 26.93
N VAL A 222 1.18 -15.96 27.27
CA VAL A 222 0.30 -14.87 26.86
C VAL A 222 0.72 -13.56 27.53
N LEU A 223 1.15 -13.60 28.80
CA LEU A 223 1.63 -12.42 29.51
C LEU A 223 2.86 -11.80 28.83
N LEU A 224 3.86 -12.62 28.55
CA LEU A 224 5.11 -12.16 27.93
C LEU A 224 4.95 -11.90 26.42
N GLY A 225 4.25 -12.78 25.71
CA GLY A 225 4.07 -12.66 24.27
C GLY A 225 3.11 -11.54 23.90
N VAL A 226 1.88 -11.59 24.41
CA VAL A 226 0.85 -10.63 24.05
C VAL A 226 1.12 -9.31 24.76
N TYR A 227 1.08 -9.27 26.09
CA TYR A 227 1.12 -7.96 26.78
C TYR A 227 2.49 -7.31 26.79
N PHE A 228 3.59 -8.06 26.86
CA PHE A 228 4.91 -7.44 26.85
C PHE A 228 5.43 -7.23 25.41
N LEU A 229 5.56 -8.30 24.61
CA LEU A 229 6.17 -8.17 23.28
C LEU A 229 5.32 -7.41 22.28
N THR A 230 3.99 -7.58 22.22
CA THR A 230 3.19 -6.79 21.24
C THR A 230 3.18 -5.29 21.56
N ASN A 231 3.17 -4.92 22.84
CA ASN A 231 3.27 -3.53 23.26
C ASN A 231 4.65 -2.95 22.97
N LEU A 232 5.72 -3.74 23.16
CA LEU A 232 7.06 -3.34 22.74
C LEU A 232 7.13 -3.14 21.22
N ILE A 233 6.56 -4.05 20.43
CA ILE A 233 6.48 -3.93 18.96
C ILE A 233 5.78 -2.62 18.58
N LEU A 234 4.62 -2.35 19.18
CA LEU A 234 3.86 -1.13 18.93
C LEU A 234 4.67 0.12 19.29
N ALA A 235 5.36 0.12 20.43
CA ALA A 235 6.18 1.24 20.88
C ALA A 235 7.33 1.55 19.91
N VAL A 236 8.05 0.53 19.45
CA VAL A 236 9.16 0.73 18.50
C VAL A 236 8.65 1.20 17.14
N ILE A 237 7.55 0.64 16.64
CA ILE A 237 6.95 1.09 15.38
C ILE A 237 6.47 2.54 15.50
N TYR A 238 5.87 2.91 16.64
CA TYR A 238 5.39 4.26 16.89
C TYR A 238 6.52 5.28 16.90
N ASP A 239 7.63 4.99 17.58
CA ASP A 239 8.79 5.88 17.64
C ASP A 239 9.41 6.09 16.26
N SER A 240 9.65 5.00 15.51
CA SER A 240 10.14 5.09 14.13
C SER A 240 9.16 5.85 13.22
N PHE A 241 7.85 5.61 13.36
CA PHE A 241 6.82 6.31 12.59
C PHE A 241 6.85 7.81 12.87
N LYS A 242 6.96 8.20 14.14
CA LYS A 242 7.02 9.60 14.55
C LYS A 242 8.26 10.30 13.96
N GLU A 243 9.41 9.63 13.94
CA GLU A 243 10.63 10.17 13.32
C GLU A 243 10.45 10.40 11.81
N GLN A 244 9.91 9.41 11.08
CA GLN A 244 9.66 9.53 9.64
C GLN A 244 8.61 10.60 9.33
N PHE A 245 7.56 10.68 10.14
CA PHE A 245 6.52 11.69 10.01
C PHE A 245 7.07 13.11 10.24
N ALA A 246 7.91 13.31 11.25
CA ALA A 246 8.57 14.59 11.49
C ALA A 246 9.44 15.03 10.31
N LYS A 247 10.20 14.11 9.69
CA LYS A 247 10.97 14.40 8.46
C LYS A 247 10.08 14.86 7.32
N GLN A 248 8.91 14.25 7.15
CA GLN A 248 7.94 14.65 6.12
C GLN A 248 7.34 16.03 6.38
N LEU A 249 7.00 16.35 7.64
CA LEU A 249 6.49 17.69 8.00
C LEU A 249 7.52 18.78 7.67
N VAL A 250 8.79 18.58 8.02
CA VAL A 250 9.87 19.53 7.70
C VAL A 250 10.00 19.73 6.18
N GLN A 251 9.88 18.66 5.38
CA GLN A 251 9.89 18.77 3.92
C GLN A 251 8.69 19.57 3.40
N VAL A 252 7.48 19.31 3.89
CA VAL A 252 6.27 20.06 3.51
C VAL A 252 6.40 21.54 3.87
N ASP A 253 6.89 21.86 5.06
CA ASP A 253 7.10 23.23 5.50
C ASP A 253 8.19 23.93 4.69
N SER A 254 9.28 23.24 4.33
CA SER A 254 10.32 23.81 3.47
C SER A 254 9.80 24.14 2.07
N ILE A 255 8.96 23.26 1.48
CA ILE A 255 8.32 23.50 0.19
C ILE A 255 7.37 24.70 0.29
N ARG A 256 6.54 24.76 1.34
CA ARG A 256 5.64 25.89 1.58
C ARG A 256 6.40 27.20 1.72
N LYS A 257 7.48 27.22 2.50
CA LYS A 257 8.34 28.40 2.67
C LYS A 257 8.97 28.82 1.35
N ASN A 258 9.48 27.89 0.55
CA ASN A 258 10.04 28.18 -0.76
C ASN A 258 9.02 28.77 -1.73
N ILE A 259 7.77 28.29 -1.71
CA ILE A 259 6.69 28.85 -2.55
C ILE A 259 6.35 30.27 -2.10
N LEU A 260 6.20 30.50 -0.79
CA LEU A 260 5.92 31.83 -0.25
C LEU A 260 7.06 32.81 -0.52
N GLN A 261 8.32 32.35 -0.41
CA GLN A 261 9.49 33.16 -0.72
C GLN A 261 9.54 33.53 -2.20
N LYS A 262 9.32 32.57 -3.12
CA LYS A 262 9.21 32.89 -4.55
C LYS A 262 8.07 33.86 -4.86
N ALA A 263 6.92 33.73 -4.19
CA ALA A 263 5.81 34.66 -4.36
C ALA A 263 6.18 36.07 -3.85
N PHE A 264 6.89 36.15 -2.73
CA PHE A 264 7.42 37.41 -2.19
C PHE A 264 8.44 38.05 -3.15
N ASP A 265 9.41 37.28 -3.64
CA ASP A 265 10.44 37.75 -4.57
C ASP A 265 9.84 38.25 -5.89
N LEU A 266 8.70 37.72 -6.32
CA LEU A 266 7.96 38.21 -7.50
C LEU A 266 7.26 39.56 -7.27
N ILE A 267 6.89 39.86 -6.02
CA ILE A 267 6.20 41.11 -5.64
C ILE A 267 7.24 42.20 -5.32
N ASP A 268 8.38 41.83 -4.73
CA ASP A 268 9.51 42.74 -4.50
C ASP A 268 10.27 43.02 -5.80
N THR A 269 9.69 43.87 -6.64
CA THR A 269 10.31 44.32 -7.90
C THR A 269 11.67 44.99 -7.70
N ASN A 270 11.96 45.49 -6.50
CA ASN A 270 13.14 46.28 -6.20
C ASN A 270 14.26 45.45 -5.52
N ASN A 271 14.03 44.16 -5.24
CA ASN A 271 14.93 43.26 -4.52
C ASN A 271 15.49 43.88 -3.22
N ARG A 272 14.66 44.60 -2.47
CA ARG A 272 15.07 45.26 -1.21
C ARG A 272 14.93 44.36 0.01
N GLY A 273 14.24 43.22 -0.11
CA GLY A 273 13.98 42.29 0.99
C GLY A 273 12.81 42.71 1.89
N TYR A 274 12.03 43.72 1.49
CA TYR A 274 10.79 44.15 2.14
C TYR A 274 9.81 44.70 1.09
N LEU A 275 8.52 44.70 1.43
CA LEU A 275 7.46 45.22 0.55
C LEU A 275 7.05 46.63 0.95
N ASP A 276 6.94 47.51 -0.04
CA ASP A 276 6.42 48.86 0.16
C ASP A 276 4.91 48.83 0.48
N ARG A 277 4.41 49.90 1.10
CA ARG A 277 2.98 50.00 1.49
C ARG A 277 2.04 49.75 0.30
N GLU A 278 2.36 50.31 -0.86
CA GLU A 278 1.55 50.17 -2.07
C GLU A 278 1.50 48.73 -2.58
N GLN A 279 2.65 48.04 -2.59
CA GLN A 279 2.76 46.63 -2.97
C GLN A 279 1.96 45.73 -2.02
N CYS A 280 2.05 45.98 -0.71
CA CYS A 280 1.26 45.28 0.30
C CYS A 280 -0.25 45.47 0.12
N ILE A 281 -0.70 46.71 -0.15
CA ILE A 281 -2.13 47.00 -0.39
C ILE A 281 -2.61 46.27 -1.65
N SER A 282 -1.82 46.28 -2.73
CA SER A 282 -2.16 45.55 -3.95
C SER A 282 -2.29 44.05 -3.72
N LEU A 283 -1.34 43.43 -3.00
CA LEU A 283 -1.39 42.02 -2.64
C LEU A 283 -2.64 41.69 -1.81
N LEU A 284 -2.94 42.47 -0.77
CA LEU A 284 -4.08 42.23 0.10
C LEU A 284 -5.41 42.38 -0.63
N ASN A 285 -5.52 43.36 -1.53
CA ASN A 285 -6.71 43.55 -2.36
C ASN A 285 -6.95 42.36 -3.28
N GLU A 286 -5.91 41.85 -3.95
CA GLU A 286 -6.05 40.68 -4.81
C GLU A 286 -6.31 39.40 -4.01
N LEU A 287 -5.70 39.25 -2.83
CA LEU A 287 -5.92 38.10 -1.96
C LEU A 287 -7.38 38.07 -1.46
N ASN A 288 -7.96 39.21 -1.07
CA ASN A 288 -9.36 39.32 -0.65
C ASN A 288 -10.36 39.11 -1.80
N LYS A 289 -9.93 39.29 -3.05
CA LYS A 289 -10.78 39.12 -4.24
C LYS A 289 -10.81 37.67 -4.73
N TYR A 290 -9.70 36.96 -4.63
CA TYR A 290 -9.51 35.63 -5.23
C TYR A 290 -9.55 34.47 -4.22
N ARG A 291 -9.59 34.75 -2.92
CA ARG A 291 -9.57 33.74 -1.85
C ARG A 291 -10.66 33.98 -0.83
#